data_AF-A0A533XIC9-F1
#
_entry.id   AF-A0A533XIC9-F1
#
_cell.length_a   1.000
_cell.length_b   1.000
_cell.length_c   1.000
_cell.angle_alpha   90.00
_cell.angle_beta   90.00
_cell.angle_gamma   90.00
#
_symmetry.space_group_name_H-M   'P 1'
#
loop_
_entity.id
_entity.type
_entity.pdbx_description
1 polymer ?
#
loop_
_entity_poly.entity_id
_entity_poly.type
_entity_poly.pdbx_seq_one_letter_code
_entity_poly.pdbx_strand_id
1 'polypeptide(L)'
;MLKREYPHLLPTEDCRFVAARTFDVCEYLMKLKKEGKLKTDFSYRPGKIAYHIPCHLRDQNIGFKSKELMELTGAKVDMVERCSGHDGIWSVKTEFFDMSMTIADKAVRELEAAHPDVVVSDCPLAALQLTQAGGRSVTHPIQVIRQAYGI
;
A
#
# COMPACT_ATOMS: atom_id res chain seq x y z
N MET A 1 6.30 11.26 -7.25
CA MET A 1 6.60 12.69 -7.45
C MET A 1 7.85 13.15 -6.66
N LEU A 2 7.75 13.60 -5.39
CA LEU A 2 8.85 14.31 -4.67
C LEU A 2 10.21 13.59 -4.66
N LYS A 3 10.20 12.28 -4.45
CA LYS A 3 11.43 11.47 -4.32
C LYS A 3 12.16 11.22 -5.65
N ARG A 4 11.43 11.07 -6.75
CA ARG A 4 11.98 10.61 -8.04
C ARG A 4 11.90 11.65 -9.14
N GLU A 5 10.72 12.20 -9.34
CA GLU A 5 10.42 13.04 -10.49
C GLU A 5 10.92 14.47 -10.30
N TYR A 6 10.71 15.06 -9.13
CA TYR A 6 11.11 16.45 -8.86
C TYR A 6 12.61 16.69 -9.07
N PRO A 7 13.54 15.81 -8.65
CA PRO A 7 14.96 15.97 -8.98
C PRO A 7 15.28 15.99 -10.48
N HIS A 8 14.42 15.42 -11.34
CA HIS A 8 14.57 15.51 -12.79
C HIS A 8 14.01 16.82 -13.36
N LEU A 9 12.91 17.31 -12.81
CA LEU A 9 12.26 18.56 -13.25
C LEU A 9 12.97 19.81 -12.72
N LEU A 10 13.49 19.74 -11.49
CA LEU A 10 14.18 20.84 -10.80
C LEU A 10 15.50 20.30 -10.21
N PRO A 11 16.58 20.24 -11.00
CA PRO A 11 17.83 19.59 -10.60
C PRO A 11 18.70 20.46 -9.67
N THR A 12 18.13 21.02 -8.61
CA THR A 12 18.84 21.81 -7.59
C THR A 12 19.34 20.95 -6.42
N GLU A 13 20.28 21.47 -5.64
CA GLU A 13 20.77 20.78 -4.42
C GLU A 13 19.67 20.65 -3.37
N ASP A 14 18.87 21.69 -3.16
CA ASP A 14 17.74 21.67 -2.23
C ASP A 14 16.71 20.60 -2.61
N CYS A 15 16.41 20.47 -3.92
CA CYS A 15 15.49 19.42 -4.39
C CYS A 15 16.07 18.03 -4.12
N ARG A 16 17.36 17.80 -4.40
CA ARG A 16 18.03 16.53 -4.08
C ARG A 16 18.04 16.26 -2.58
N PHE A 17 18.25 17.29 -1.76
CA PHE A 17 18.26 17.19 -0.30
C PHE A 17 16.91 16.71 0.27
N VAL A 18 15.81 17.29 -0.23
CA VAL A 18 14.43 16.91 0.15
C VAL A 18 14.09 15.51 -0.37
N ALA A 19 14.40 15.21 -1.63
CA ALA A 19 14.14 13.91 -2.24
C ALA A 19 14.82 12.76 -1.48
N ALA A 20 16.08 12.95 -1.08
CA ALA A 20 16.84 11.97 -0.30
C ALA A 20 16.28 11.71 1.12
N ARG A 21 15.39 12.57 1.62
CA ARG A 21 14.74 12.48 2.93
C ARG A 21 13.23 12.22 2.84
N THR A 22 12.72 11.99 1.64
CA THR A 22 11.33 11.64 1.41
C THR A 22 11.23 10.13 1.27
N PHE A 23 10.38 9.51 2.10
CA PHE A 23 10.21 8.07 2.13
C PHE A 23 8.73 7.71 2.05
N ASP A 24 8.46 6.55 1.45
CA ASP A 24 7.25 5.82 1.79
C ASP A 24 7.31 5.37 3.26
N VAL A 25 6.17 5.30 3.95
CA VAL A 25 6.16 4.98 5.39
C VAL A 25 6.68 3.56 5.66
N CYS A 26 6.31 2.58 4.84
CA CYS A 26 6.76 1.20 5.00
C CYS A 26 8.24 1.05 4.59
N GLU A 27 8.69 1.78 3.58
CA GLU A 27 10.12 1.91 3.27
C GLU A 27 10.92 2.45 4.47
N TYR A 28 10.42 3.52 5.09
CA TYR A 28 11.09 4.15 6.22
C TYR A 28 11.20 3.21 7.43
N LEU A 29 10.13 2.47 7.74
CA LEU A 29 10.14 1.47 8.82
C LEU A 29 11.13 0.33 8.52
N MET A 30 11.19 -0.15 7.28
CA MET A 30 12.16 -1.16 6.88
C MET A 30 13.61 -0.64 6.93
N LYS A 31 13.83 0.65 6.65
CA LYS A 31 15.12 1.31 6.89
C LYS A 31 15.47 1.33 8.38
N LEU A 32 14.54 1.70 9.26
CA LEU A 32 14.76 1.69 10.71
C LEU A 32 15.04 0.27 11.23
N LYS A 33 14.39 -0.75 10.68
CA LYS A 33 14.70 -2.15 10.99
C LYS A 33 16.14 -2.50 10.64
N LYS A 34 16.60 -2.12 9.45
CA LYS A 34 18.00 -2.34 9.03
C LYS A 34 19.01 -1.67 9.97
N GLU A 35 18.62 -0.54 10.57
CA GLU A 35 19.41 0.19 11.57
C GLU A 35 19.27 -0.34 13.00
N GLY A 36 18.48 -1.40 13.24
CA GLY A 36 18.22 -1.94 14.58
C GLY A 36 17.32 -1.06 15.45
N LYS A 37 16.60 -0.10 14.86
CA LYS A 37 15.74 0.88 15.56
C LYS A 37 14.26 0.53 15.52
N LEU A 38 13.86 -0.44 14.70
CA LEU A 38 12.49 -0.95 14.68
C LEU A 38 12.38 -2.18 15.59
N LYS A 39 11.55 -2.08 16.61
CA LYS A 39 11.13 -3.20 17.45
C LYS A 39 10.34 -4.22 16.63
N THR A 40 10.67 -5.50 16.69
CA THR A 40 9.96 -6.56 15.93
C THR A 40 9.35 -7.63 16.84
N ASP A 41 9.20 -7.30 18.12
CA ASP A 41 8.49 -8.05 19.15
C ASP A 41 6.97 -7.76 19.05
N PHE A 42 6.36 -8.29 17.99
CA PHE A 42 4.91 -8.16 17.77
C PHE A 42 4.12 -9.07 18.72
N SER A 43 3.04 -8.53 19.29
CA SER A 43 2.16 -9.23 20.24
C SER A 43 1.04 -9.99 19.54
N TYR A 44 0.59 -9.51 18.37
CA TYR A 44 -0.51 -10.11 17.61
C TYR A 44 -0.08 -10.49 16.20
N ARG A 45 -0.64 -11.59 15.71
CA ARG A 45 -0.40 -12.08 14.34
C ARG A 45 -1.65 -11.84 13.49
N PRO A 46 -1.57 -11.05 12.40
CA PRO A 46 -2.72 -10.72 11.55
C PRO A 46 -3.35 -11.89 10.77
N GLY A 47 -2.74 -13.08 10.77
CA GLY A 47 -3.21 -14.22 9.99
C GLY A 47 -2.87 -14.08 8.50
N LYS A 48 -3.85 -14.32 7.63
CA LYS A 48 -3.72 -14.26 6.18
C LYS A 48 -4.13 -12.87 5.66
N ILE A 49 -3.22 -12.24 4.92
CA ILE A 49 -3.42 -10.91 4.34
C ILE A 49 -3.49 -11.04 2.82
N ALA A 50 -4.53 -10.49 2.20
CA ALA A 50 -4.54 -10.18 0.77
C ALA A 50 -4.12 -8.72 0.59
N TYR A 51 -2.98 -8.51 -0.05
CA TYR A 51 -2.36 -7.21 -0.21
C TYR A 51 -2.47 -6.73 -1.66
N HIS A 52 -3.26 -5.67 -1.90
CA HIS A 52 -3.27 -4.94 -3.15
C HIS A 52 -2.11 -3.96 -3.20
N ILE A 53 -1.18 -4.17 -4.13
CA ILE A 53 -0.06 -3.26 -4.37
C ILE A 53 -0.47 -2.10 -5.30
N PRO A 54 -0.43 -0.85 -4.85
CA PRO A 54 -0.73 0.30 -5.70
C PRO A 54 0.29 0.50 -6.82
N CYS A 55 -0.20 0.90 -8.00
CA CYS A 55 0.65 1.17 -9.18
C CYS A 55 1.74 2.21 -8.92
N HIS A 56 1.48 3.24 -8.11
CA HIS A 56 2.46 4.30 -7.84
C HIS A 56 3.66 3.82 -7.01
N LEU A 57 3.55 2.73 -6.24
CA LEU A 57 4.70 2.17 -5.52
C LEU A 57 5.70 1.51 -6.47
N ARG A 58 5.21 0.97 -7.60
CA ARG A 58 6.08 0.47 -8.68
C ARG A 58 6.92 1.61 -9.28
N ASP A 59 6.30 2.76 -9.53
CA ASP A 59 7.01 3.96 -9.98
C ASP A 59 8.06 4.43 -8.97
N GLN A 60 7.78 4.33 -7.67
CA GLN A 60 8.76 4.65 -6.62
C GLN A 60 9.98 3.71 -6.61
N ASN A 61 9.90 2.53 -7.22
CA ASN A 61 10.98 1.55 -7.32
C ASN A 61 11.65 1.23 -5.98
N ILE A 62 10.85 1.01 -4.94
CA ILE A 62 11.29 0.72 -3.57
C ILE A 62 11.22 -0.77 -3.21
N GLY A 63 10.75 -1.61 -4.14
CA GLY A 63 10.44 -3.02 -3.88
C GLY A 63 9.16 -3.19 -3.05
N PHE A 64 8.98 -4.36 -2.43
CA PHE A 64 7.74 -4.74 -1.75
C PHE A 64 7.79 -4.47 -0.24
N LYS A 65 8.15 -3.24 0.16
CA LYS A 65 8.42 -2.92 1.58
C LYS A 65 7.23 -3.13 2.51
N SER A 66 6.02 -2.89 2.03
CA SER A 66 4.79 -3.10 2.80
C SER A 66 4.52 -4.59 3.03
N LYS A 67 4.75 -5.45 2.00
CA LYS A 67 4.70 -6.91 2.14
C LYS A 67 5.75 -7.40 3.14
N GLU A 68 7.01 -7.03 2.92
CA GLU A 68 8.12 -7.43 3.79
C GLU A 68 7.85 -7.04 5.25
N LEU A 69 7.37 -5.81 5.49
CA LEU A 69 7.07 -5.30 6.82
C LEU A 69 5.92 -6.07 7.50
N MET A 70 4.84 -6.37 6.76
CA MET A 70 3.73 -7.18 7.29
C MET A 70 4.15 -8.61 7.59
N GLU A 71 5.01 -9.23 6.77
CA GLU A 71 5.53 -10.58 7.00
C GLU A 71 6.35 -10.68 8.30
N LEU A 72 6.97 -9.59 8.77
CA LEU A 72 7.66 -9.55 10.07
C LEU A 72 6.72 -9.78 11.25
N THR A 73 5.44 -9.49 11.10
CA THR A 73 4.41 -9.76 12.14
C THR A 73 4.03 -11.24 12.22
N GLY A 74 4.57 -12.08 11.33
CA GLY A 74 4.17 -13.48 11.17
C GLY A 74 2.93 -13.68 10.31
N ALA A 75 2.47 -12.65 9.60
CA ALA A 75 1.38 -12.75 8.65
C ALA A 75 1.80 -13.52 7.38
N LYS A 76 0.86 -14.25 6.78
CA LYS A 76 1.01 -14.78 5.41
C LYS A 76 0.42 -13.77 4.42
N VAL A 77 1.25 -13.19 3.57
CA VAL A 77 0.83 -12.13 2.65
C VAL A 77 0.76 -12.63 1.21
N ASP A 78 -0.45 -12.70 0.66
CA ASP A 78 -0.71 -12.96 -0.75
C ASP A 78 -0.87 -11.62 -1.49
N MET A 79 -0.04 -11.37 -2.49
CA MET A 79 0.00 -10.08 -3.19
C MET A 79 -0.85 -10.12 -4.47
N VAL A 80 -1.64 -9.08 -4.70
CA VAL A 80 -2.50 -8.91 -5.88
C VAL A 80 -2.05 -7.69 -6.67
N GLU A 81 -1.55 -7.93 -7.88
CA GLU A 81 -1.06 -6.91 -8.82
C GLU A 81 -2.13 -6.53 -9.86
N ARG A 82 -3.25 -5.96 -9.40
CA ARG A 82 -4.34 -5.50 -10.26
C ARG A 82 -4.62 -4.02 -10.05
N CYS A 83 -5.08 -3.35 -11.11
CA CYS A 83 -5.52 -1.97 -11.00
C CYS A 83 -6.77 -1.91 -10.11
N SER A 84 -6.78 -1.01 -9.12
CA SER A 84 -7.97 -0.73 -8.31
C SER A 84 -9.08 -0.04 -9.09
N GLY A 85 -8.78 0.55 -10.25
CA GLY A 85 -9.73 1.33 -11.05
C GLY A 85 -9.93 2.77 -10.57
N HIS A 86 -9.23 3.23 -9.52
CA HIS A 86 -9.45 4.56 -8.96
C HIS A 86 -8.95 5.71 -9.86
N ASP A 87 -7.72 5.63 -10.36
CA ASP A 87 -7.13 6.62 -11.30
C ASP A 87 -7.38 8.11 -10.95
N GLY A 88 -7.14 8.48 -9.69
CA GLY A 88 -7.35 9.84 -9.19
C GLY A 88 -8.80 10.31 -9.29
N ILE A 89 -9.01 11.49 -9.89
CA ILE A 89 -10.35 12.09 -10.00
C ILE A 89 -11.22 11.33 -11.03
N TRP A 90 -10.62 10.53 -11.92
CA TRP A 90 -11.37 9.86 -12.98
C TRP A 90 -12.48 8.95 -12.44
N SER A 91 -12.18 8.10 -11.46
CA SER A 91 -13.18 7.17 -10.90
C SER A 91 -14.36 7.84 -10.21
N VAL A 92 -14.18 9.04 -9.64
CA VAL A 92 -15.23 9.71 -8.87
C VAL A 92 -16.17 10.55 -9.75
N LYS A 93 -15.88 10.65 -11.05
CA LYS A 93 -16.76 11.33 -12.01
C LYS A 93 -17.96 10.47 -12.34
N THR A 94 -19.14 11.07 -12.39
CA THR A 94 -20.40 10.37 -12.72
C THR A 94 -20.34 9.62 -14.05
N GLU A 95 -19.64 10.16 -15.06
CA GLU A 95 -19.54 9.50 -16.37
C GLU A 95 -18.70 8.22 -16.36
N PHE A 96 -17.80 8.07 -15.38
CA PHE A 96 -16.81 6.99 -15.34
C PHE A 96 -16.93 6.08 -14.14
N PHE A 97 -17.76 6.43 -13.16
CA PHE A 97 -17.90 5.68 -11.90
C PHE A 97 -18.19 4.20 -12.13
N ASP A 98 -19.22 3.86 -12.93
CA ASP A 98 -19.59 2.46 -13.20
C ASP A 98 -18.48 1.68 -13.91
N MET A 99 -17.75 2.34 -14.82
CA MET A 99 -16.60 1.75 -15.49
C MET A 99 -15.46 1.48 -14.49
N SER A 100 -15.20 2.44 -13.60
CA SER A 100 -14.20 2.31 -12.54
C SER A 100 -14.51 1.16 -11.58
N MET A 101 -15.80 0.95 -11.25
CA MET A 101 -16.28 -0.17 -10.43
C MET A 101 -16.08 -1.52 -11.14
N THR A 102 -16.33 -1.57 -12.45
CA THR A 102 -16.09 -2.78 -13.27
C THR A 102 -14.61 -3.16 -13.32
N ILE A 103 -13.70 -2.17 -13.30
CA ILE A 103 -12.25 -2.42 -13.21
C ILE A 103 -11.90 -2.92 -11.81
N ALA A 104 -12.40 -2.26 -10.76
CA ALA A 104 -12.15 -2.60 -9.36
C ALA A 104 -12.58 -4.03 -9.01
N ASP A 105 -13.73 -4.49 -9.55
CA ASP A 105 -14.27 -5.83 -9.33
C ASP A 105 -13.26 -6.95 -9.68
N LYS A 106 -12.42 -6.75 -10.70
CA LYS A 106 -11.36 -7.72 -11.05
C LYS A 106 -10.33 -7.87 -9.93
N ALA A 107 -9.93 -6.76 -9.32
CA ALA A 107 -9.00 -6.77 -8.19
C ALA A 107 -9.65 -7.37 -6.94
N VAL A 108 -10.92 -7.02 -6.67
CA VAL A 108 -11.70 -7.56 -5.54
C VAL A 108 -11.79 -9.08 -5.63
N ARG A 109 -12.13 -9.64 -6.80
CA ARG A 109 -12.24 -11.09 -6.98
C ARG A 109 -10.93 -11.82 -6.67
N GLU A 110 -9.79 -11.28 -7.09
CA GLU A 110 -8.48 -11.87 -6.80
C GLU A 110 -8.10 -11.75 -5.31
N LEU A 111 -8.44 -10.62 -4.67
CA LEU A 111 -8.24 -10.44 -3.22
C LEU A 111 -9.08 -11.42 -2.42
N GLU A 112 -10.36 -11.62 -2.77
CA GLU A 112 -11.26 -12.53 -2.05
C GLU A 112 -10.96 -14.01 -2.34
N ALA A 113 -10.46 -14.34 -3.53
CA ALA A 113 -10.00 -15.70 -3.87
C ALA A 113 -8.81 -16.14 -3.00
N ALA A 114 -8.07 -15.20 -2.41
CA ALA A 114 -7.06 -15.51 -1.41
C ALA A 114 -7.67 -15.90 -0.05
N HIS A 115 -8.99 -15.86 0.15
CA HIS A 115 -9.65 -16.12 1.45
C HIS A 115 -8.93 -15.44 2.64
N PRO A 116 -8.71 -14.11 2.59
CA PRO A 116 -7.90 -13.43 3.58
C PRO A 116 -8.69 -13.19 4.87
N ASP A 117 -7.98 -13.04 5.98
CA ASP A 117 -8.50 -12.47 7.23
C ASP A 117 -8.57 -10.94 7.13
N VAL A 118 -7.58 -10.33 6.47
CA VAL A 118 -7.48 -8.87 6.28
C VAL A 118 -7.13 -8.53 4.83
N VAL A 119 -7.78 -7.50 4.28
CA VAL A 119 -7.43 -6.92 2.98
C VAL A 119 -6.68 -5.61 3.22
N VAL A 120 -5.57 -5.41 2.52
CA VAL A 120 -4.64 -4.31 2.75
C VAL A 120 -4.27 -3.59 1.46
N SER A 121 -4.14 -2.26 1.51
CA SER A 121 -3.47 -1.47 0.47
C SER A 121 -2.79 -0.20 1.01
N ASP A 122 -1.60 0.12 0.48
CA ASP A 122 -0.85 1.34 0.82
C ASP A 122 -1.47 2.63 0.31
N CYS A 123 -2.35 2.55 -0.69
CA CYS A 123 -2.99 3.72 -1.26
C CYS A 123 -4.38 3.90 -0.64
N PRO A 124 -4.63 4.94 0.16
CA PRO A 124 -5.95 5.19 0.74
C PRO A 124 -7.06 5.33 -0.32
N LEU A 125 -6.71 5.87 -1.49
CA LEU A 125 -7.62 6.00 -2.62
C LEU A 125 -7.97 4.64 -3.23
N ALA A 126 -6.98 3.76 -3.40
CA ALA A 126 -7.24 2.38 -3.83
C ALA A 126 -8.03 1.61 -2.78
N ALA A 127 -7.71 1.78 -1.50
CA ALA A 127 -8.43 1.17 -0.39
C ALA A 127 -9.92 1.58 -0.38
N LEU A 128 -10.20 2.87 -0.57
CA LEU A 128 -11.57 3.38 -0.69
C LEU A 128 -12.30 2.74 -1.88
N GLN A 129 -11.70 2.77 -3.07
CA GLN A 129 -12.28 2.21 -4.29
C GLN A 129 -12.57 0.70 -4.15
N LEU A 130 -11.62 -0.08 -3.62
CA LEU A 130 -11.77 -1.51 -3.39
C LEU A 130 -12.82 -1.81 -2.32
N THR A 131 -12.92 -0.98 -1.28
CA THR A 131 -13.97 -1.08 -0.27
C THR A 131 -15.35 -0.81 -0.87
N GLN A 132 -15.48 0.20 -1.73
CA GLN A 132 -16.73 0.50 -2.44
C GLN A 132 -17.15 -0.64 -3.37
N ALA A 133 -16.20 -1.21 -4.13
CA ALA A 133 -16.50 -2.27 -5.08
C ALA A 133 -16.75 -3.65 -4.42
N GLY A 134 -16.02 -3.98 -3.35
CA GLY A 134 -16.06 -5.30 -2.71
C GLY A 134 -16.87 -5.38 -1.42
N GLY A 135 -17.30 -4.24 -0.85
CA GLY A 135 -18.05 -4.18 0.41
C GLY A 135 -17.24 -4.53 1.67
N ARG A 136 -16.01 -5.04 1.53
CA ARG A 136 -15.09 -5.36 2.61
C ARG A 136 -14.12 -4.21 2.87
N SER A 137 -13.92 -3.87 4.14
CA SER A 137 -12.96 -2.84 4.54
C SER A 137 -11.54 -3.20 4.12
N VAL A 138 -10.88 -2.28 3.41
CA VAL A 138 -9.46 -2.36 3.09
C VAL A 138 -8.66 -1.43 4.01
N THR A 139 -7.68 -1.98 4.71
CA THR A 139 -6.87 -1.25 5.69
C THR A 139 -5.51 -0.85 5.12
N HIS A 140 -4.85 0.14 5.72
CA HIS A 140 -3.48 0.50 5.37
C HIS A 140 -2.46 -0.38 6.12
N PRO A 141 -1.31 -0.79 5.55
CA PRO A 141 -0.32 -1.62 6.24
C PRO A 141 0.10 -1.07 7.60
N ILE A 142 0.22 0.25 7.74
CA ILE A 142 0.54 0.89 9.03
C ILE A 142 -0.46 0.54 10.15
N GLN A 143 -1.74 0.33 9.80
CA GLN A 143 -2.77 -0.05 10.76
C GLN A 143 -2.60 -1.51 11.18
N VAL A 144 -2.21 -2.39 10.25
CA VAL A 144 -1.85 -3.78 10.55
C VAL A 144 -0.65 -3.83 11.49
N ILE A 145 0.39 -3.03 11.21
CA ILE A 145 1.58 -2.95 12.07
C ILE A 145 1.22 -2.43 13.47
N ARG A 146 0.38 -1.38 13.56
CA ARG A 146 -0.11 -0.86 14.83
C ARG A 146 -0.85 -1.94 15.64
N GLN A 147 -1.77 -2.66 15.00
CA GLN A 147 -2.50 -3.77 15.62
C GLN A 147 -1.55 -4.90 16.05
N ALA A 148 -0.54 -5.24 15.25
CA ALA A 148 0.45 -6.26 15.58
C ALA A 148 1.26 -5.89 16.83
N TYR A 149 1.51 -4.60 17.08
CA TYR A 149 2.10 -4.13 18.33
C TYR A 149 1.13 -4.11 19.52
N GLY A 150 -0.17 -4.32 19.31
CA GLY A 150 -1.19 -4.24 20.35
C GLY A 150 -1.56 -2.82 20.76
N ILE A 151 -1.34 -1.84 19.87
CA ILE A 151 -1.68 -0.42 20.06
C ILE A 151 -2.93 -0.08 19.26
#